data_AF-A0A934PNC5-F1
#
_entry.id   AF-A0A934PNC5-F1
#
_cell.length_a   1.000
_cell.length_b   1.000
_cell.length_c   1.000
_cell.angle_alpha   90.00
_cell.angle_beta   90.00
_cell.angle_gamma   90.00
#
_symmetry.space_group_name_H-M   'P 1'
#
loop_
_entity.id
_entity.type
_entity.pdbx_description
1 polymer ?
#
loop_
_entity_poly.entity_id
_entity_poly.type
_entity_poly.pdbx_seq_one_letter_code
_entity_poly.pdbx_strand_id
1 'polypeptide(L)'
;MQNQIINIIKQEPFVGEDGQSYIKCTKEILTPRKTYIKGVVSGKYRGDKIPSDSDISYLYEFEIYEAEVLCNSKDDFRKDIAFRFPNDFTNVLSSNTIKGIVFPKQKLPHTLPVKVKADNRNFGVNILEPQLFEFEINRKYHQTEGEEVFGTFNAFITGYVFDYERIEQIEYIPAVEEVDNIEEPNGKNPLLCVPSKVKTGKVETKGNYTREEYLCANHPDKVWGNWKYTSTSNSISNPYTGSAKYNDSFDYGGCLGQVLGILAVVIAAFFLIKLWPILLILVGYYLFILLLGILPTLFKWIFRILGVLMILGFIGLLINDFSRSRLPYQPSPVVDLPRERNVPVPVLAPIPDHIDDNDNTNNNILHDSLITRFRSWNDYGGNTYEGKYSIKLSDFRRAHYHKDGLKATQGTKQDYDAIIHNLKEYDKNNIPSLYRLFDSIGDANKLDRIKFAEMVVTFIQDIPYAIVLENGCDSRLYEDWFTKQYLQNNKGECDGYQKFGINTPVEFLTNLKGDCDTRSLLLYTIFSHYNYDVVVLSSEFYSHSIIGINLPLNGTVYAYNQKRYVMWETTTPNAKPGRIPNEIANLNNWRISLKSK
;
A
#
# COMPACT_ATOMS: atom_id res chain seq x y z
N MET A 1 -20.43 34.09 20.26
CA MET A 1 -21.49 34.25 19.25
C MET A 1 -21.30 33.16 18.22
N GLN A 2 -22.09 32.08 18.30
CA GLN A 2 -22.05 31.00 17.31
C GLN A 2 -22.71 31.52 16.03
N ASN A 3 -21.97 31.51 14.92
CA ASN A 3 -22.51 31.74 13.57
C ASN A 3 -23.42 30.56 13.21
N GLN A 4 -24.62 30.51 13.77
CA GLN A 4 -25.65 29.56 13.38
C GLN A 4 -26.24 30.01 12.05
N ILE A 5 -26.25 29.12 11.06
CA ILE A 5 -26.93 29.36 9.79
C ILE A 5 -28.35 28.83 9.95
N ILE A 6 -29.35 29.67 9.71
CA ILE A 6 -30.75 29.31 9.83
C ILE A 6 -31.35 29.30 8.42
N ASN A 7 -31.72 28.12 7.92
CA ASN A 7 -32.42 27.98 6.64
C ASN A 7 -33.90 27.66 6.90
N ILE A 8 -34.81 28.25 6.15
CA ILE A 8 -36.23 27.89 6.22
C ILE A 8 -36.46 26.72 5.24
N ILE A 9 -36.81 25.55 5.75
CA ILE A 9 -37.05 24.35 4.94
C ILE A 9 -38.48 24.37 4.39
N LYS A 10 -39.45 24.76 5.23
CA LYS A 10 -40.88 24.66 4.91
C LYS A 10 -41.69 25.72 5.63
N GLN A 11 -42.67 26.30 4.94
CA GLN A 11 -43.68 27.19 5.50
C GLN A 11 -45.07 26.67 5.14
N GLU A 12 -45.92 26.48 6.15
CA GLU A 12 -47.29 26.01 5.97
C GLU A 12 -48.25 26.92 6.74
N PRO A 13 -49.23 27.55 6.06
CA PRO A 13 -50.28 28.28 6.74
C PRO A 13 -51.22 27.31 7.47
N PHE A 14 -51.65 27.66 8.68
CA PHE A 14 -52.70 26.95 9.39
C PHE A 14 -53.44 27.92 10.33
N VAL A 15 -54.67 27.55 10.72
CA VAL A 15 -55.48 28.33 11.67
C VAL A 15 -55.39 27.63 13.03
N GLY A 16 -55.01 28.37 14.06
CA GLY A 16 -54.90 27.87 15.43
C GLY A 16 -56.27 27.62 16.06
N GLU A 17 -56.31 26.89 17.18
CA GLU A 17 -57.55 26.65 17.94
C GLU A 17 -58.16 27.95 18.52
N ASP A 18 -57.37 29.02 18.58
CA ASP A 18 -57.76 30.38 18.94
C ASP A 18 -58.40 31.18 17.77
N GLY A 19 -58.53 30.57 16.59
CA GLY A 19 -59.10 31.17 15.39
C GLY A 19 -58.18 32.13 14.64
N GLN A 20 -56.92 32.29 15.05
CA GLN A 20 -55.94 33.15 14.38
C GLN A 20 -55.14 32.40 13.31
N SER A 21 -54.73 33.12 12.26
CA SER A 21 -53.90 32.54 11.19
C SER A 21 -52.42 32.58 11.56
N TYR A 22 -51.77 31.43 11.50
CA TYR A 22 -50.35 31.25 11.77
C TYR A 22 -49.64 30.66 10.56
N ILE A 23 -48.34 30.94 10.46
CA ILE A 23 -47.43 30.27 9.55
C ILE A 23 -46.55 29.35 10.39
N LYS A 24 -46.68 28.04 10.17
CA LYS A 24 -45.77 27.04 10.70
C LYS A 24 -44.49 27.07 9.87
N CYS A 25 -43.40 27.51 10.48
CA CYS A 25 -42.10 27.62 9.85
C CYS A 25 -41.17 26.52 10.39
N THR A 26 -40.78 25.58 9.53
CA THR A 26 -39.74 24.59 9.85
C THR A 26 -38.38 25.16 9.47
N LYS A 27 -37.53 25.40 10.47
CA LYS A 27 -36.19 25.95 10.33
C LYS A 27 -35.14 24.86 10.52
N GLU A 28 -34.14 24.86 9.66
CA GLU A 28 -32.89 24.13 9.81
C GLU A 28 -31.88 25.05 10.49
N ILE A 29 -31.41 24.65 11.66
CA ILE A 29 -30.32 25.34 12.36
C ILE A 29 -29.05 24.53 12.17
N LEU A 30 -28.09 25.10 11.46
CA LEU A 30 -26.76 24.54 11.24
C LEU A 30 -25.79 25.21 12.21
N THR A 31 -25.35 24.47 13.23
CA THR A 31 -24.35 24.95 14.18
C THR A 31 -22.97 24.42 13.80
N PRO A 32 -21.96 25.27 13.55
CA PRO A 32 -20.62 24.81 13.19
C PRO A 32 -19.99 24.05 14.36
N ARG A 33 -19.40 22.89 14.08
CA ARG A 33 -18.68 22.07 15.07
C ARG A 33 -17.35 21.59 14.50
N LYS A 34 -16.41 21.25 15.40
CA LYS A 34 -15.18 20.54 15.01
C LYS A 34 -15.39 19.05 15.23
N THR A 35 -15.30 18.28 14.16
CA THR A 35 -15.30 16.82 14.26
C THR A 35 -13.87 16.32 14.17
N TYR A 36 -13.32 15.90 15.30
CA TYR A 36 -12.00 15.30 15.39
C TYR A 36 -12.06 13.85 14.90
N ILE A 37 -10.99 13.44 14.22
CA ILE A 37 -10.86 12.12 13.62
C ILE A 37 -9.55 11.51 14.13
N LYS A 38 -9.54 10.22 14.41
CA LYS A 38 -8.33 9.41 14.56
C LYS A 38 -8.38 8.21 13.61
N GLY A 39 -7.24 7.73 13.17
CA GLY A 39 -7.20 6.54 12.31
C GLY A 39 -5.78 6.16 11.89
N VAL A 40 -5.70 5.13 11.05
CA VAL A 40 -4.45 4.74 10.39
C VAL A 40 -4.39 5.45 9.04
N VAL A 41 -3.34 6.22 8.79
CA VAL A 41 -3.11 6.87 7.51
C VAL A 41 -2.03 6.13 6.73
N SER A 42 -2.31 5.91 5.45
CA SER A 42 -1.31 5.51 4.45
C SER A 42 -1.30 6.54 3.33
N GLY A 43 -0.15 6.78 2.74
CA GLY A 43 -0.07 7.81 1.70
C GLY A 43 1.20 7.75 0.88
N LYS A 44 1.26 8.59 -0.15
CA LYS A 44 2.44 8.81 -0.98
C LYS A 44 3.04 10.16 -0.65
N TYR A 45 4.37 10.19 -0.63
CA TYR A 45 5.14 11.40 -0.51
C TYR A 45 6.12 11.52 -1.69
N ARG A 46 6.49 12.75 -2.00
CA ARG A 46 7.66 13.10 -2.80
C ARG A 46 8.57 13.98 -1.96
N GLY A 47 9.82 14.18 -2.36
CA GLY A 47 10.66 15.15 -1.68
C GLY A 47 11.93 15.49 -2.42
N ASP A 48 12.40 16.71 -2.21
CA ASP A 48 13.55 17.25 -2.91
C ASP A 48 14.76 17.27 -1.98
N LYS A 49 15.94 16.92 -2.49
CA LYS A 49 17.17 16.87 -1.73
C LYS A 49 17.58 18.28 -1.32
N ILE A 50 17.87 18.42 -0.04
CA ILE A 50 18.37 19.67 0.54
C ILE A 50 19.88 19.73 0.27
N PRO A 51 20.39 20.79 -0.40
CA PRO A 51 21.82 20.96 -0.61
C PRO A 51 22.54 21.01 0.75
N SER A 52 23.51 20.11 0.95
CA SER A 52 24.32 20.03 2.16
C SER A 52 25.79 19.99 1.75
N ASP A 53 26.62 20.82 2.37
CA ASP A 53 28.07 20.88 2.15
C ASP A 53 28.83 19.65 2.73
N SER A 54 28.11 18.63 3.20
CA SER A 54 28.69 17.42 3.77
C SER A 54 28.11 16.16 3.13
N ASP A 55 28.99 15.33 2.55
CA ASP A 55 28.71 14.13 1.72
C ASP A 55 28.03 12.95 2.45
N ILE A 56 27.56 13.11 3.70
CA ILE A 56 27.24 11.98 4.59
C ILE A 56 25.76 11.93 5.03
N SER A 57 24.91 12.89 4.67
CA SER A 57 23.46 12.80 4.95
C SER A 57 22.58 13.31 3.80
N TYR A 58 21.88 12.37 3.16
CA TYR A 58 20.82 12.68 2.20
C TYR A 58 19.56 13.14 2.97
N LEU A 59 19.43 14.45 3.17
CA LEU A 59 18.22 15.06 3.76
C LEU A 59 17.29 15.50 2.64
N TYR A 60 16.00 15.19 2.78
CA TYR A 60 14.97 15.53 1.80
C TYR A 60 13.87 16.36 2.47
N GLU A 61 13.39 17.38 1.76
CA GLU A 61 12.15 18.08 2.09
C GLU A 61 10.99 17.29 1.48
N PHE A 62 10.15 16.66 2.30
CA PHE A 62 9.07 15.80 1.80
C PHE A 62 7.71 16.52 1.79
N GLU A 63 6.89 16.19 0.80
CA GLU A 63 5.50 16.63 0.62
C GLU A 63 4.60 15.39 0.47
N ILE A 64 3.51 15.32 1.24
CA ILE A 64 2.48 14.28 1.10
C ILE A 64 1.46 14.76 0.06
N TYR A 65 1.37 14.05 -1.07
CA TYR A 65 0.47 14.43 -2.16
C TYR A 65 -0.75 13.50 -2.31
N GLU A 66 -0.73 12.33 -1.66
CA GLU A 66 -1.87 11.42 -1.60
C GLU A 66 -1.92 10.78 -0.22
N ALA A 67 -3.10 10.76 0.41
CA ALA A 67 -3.27 10.12 1.72
C ALA A 67 -4.69 9.54 1.87
N GLU A 68 -4.76 8.40 2.53
CA GLU A 68 -5.98 7.67 2.83
C GLU A 68 -5.98 7.30 4.32
N VAL A 69 -7.08 7.61 5.00
CA VAL A 69 -7.27 7.39 6.43
C VAL A 69 -8.34 6.32 6.63
N LEU A 70 -7.97 5.26 7.34
CA LEU A 70 -8.88 4.21 7.74
C LEU A 70 -9.37 4.46 9.17
N CYS A 71 -10.69 4.55 9.33
CA CYS A 71 -11.38 4.61 10.62
C CYS A 71 -12.22 3.33 10.76
N ASN A 72 -12.03 2.58 11.86
CA ASN A 72 -12.59 1.25 12.07
C ASN A 72 -13.86 1.25 12.91
N SER A 73 -14.18 2.36 13.58
CA SER A 73 -15.33 2.46 14.48
C SER A 73 -15.89 3.88 14.59
N LYS A 74 -17.11 4.02 15.10
CA LYS A 74 -17.68 5.33 15.46
C LYS A 74 -16.86 6.08 16.51
N ASP A 75 -16.15 5.36 17.38
CA ASP A 75 -15.30 5.93 18.43
C ASP A 75 -14.03 6.61 17.87
N ASP A 76 -13.79 6.45 16.56
CA ASP A 76 -12.73 7.15 15.81
C ASP A 76 -13.11 8.60 15.47
N PHE A 77 -14.32 9.02 15.84
CA PHE A 77 -14.82 10.38 15.67
C PHE A 77 -15.24 10.98 17.01
N ARG A 78 -14.84 12.23 17.29
CA ARG A 78 -15.25 12.97 18.49
C ARG A 78 -15.69 14.38 18.14
N LYS A 79 -16.82 14.79 18.72
CA LYS A 79 -17.31 16.17 18.65
C LYS A 79 -16.50 17.05 19.61
N ASP A 80 -15.89 18.10 19.07
CA ASP A 80 -15.20 19.20 19.77
C ASP A 80 -14.07 18.79 20.74
N ILE A 81 -13.70 17.50 20.80
CA ILE A 81 -12.67 16.95 21.69
C ILE A 81 -11.57 16.32 20.85
N ALA A 82 -10.37 16.90 20.93
CA ALA A 82 -9.18 16.38 20.25
C ALA A 82 -8.72 15.03 20.81
N PHE A 83 -8.26 14.15 19.94
CA PHE A 83 -7.62 12.89 20.34
C PHE A 83 -6.19 13.14 20.81
N ARG A 84 -5.75 12.33 21.78
CA ARG A 84 -4.40 12.38 22.37
C ARG A 84 -3.72 11.03 22.22
N PHE A 85 -2.61 11.02 21.49
CA PHE A 85 -1.73 9.86 21.40
C PHE A 85 -0.89 9.71 22.68
N PRO A 86 -0.56 8.48 23.12
CA PRO A 86 -1.01 7.18 22.60
C PRO A 86 -2.35 6.72 23.16
N ASN A 87 -2.84 7.36 24.23
CA ASN A 87 -3.94 6.87 25.07
C ASN A 87 -5.26 6.66 24.30
N ASP A 88 -5.59 7.53 23.36
CA ASP A 88 -6.81 7.39 22.56
C ASP A 88 -6.67 6.40 21.40
N PHE A 89 -5.45 5.90 21.13
CA PHE A 89 -5.15 5.01 20.00
C PHE A 89 -5.01 3.54 20.40
N THR A 90 -5.18 3.22 21.69
CA THR A 90 -5.11 1.86 22.23
C THR A 90 -6.12 0.90 21.59
N ASN A 91 -7.33 1.35 21.26
CA ASN A 91 -8.34 0.52 20.59
C ASN A 91 -8.09 0.29 19.09
N VAL A 92 -7.18 1.07 18.49
CA VAL A 92 -6.74 0.87 17.09
C VAL A 92 -5.67 -0.23 17.02
N LEU A 93 -5.13 -0.67 18.17
CA LEU A 93 -3.99 -1.58 18.29
C LEU A 93 -4.32 -2.76 19.22
N SER A 94 -4.25 -3.98 18.71
CA SER A 94 -4.22 -5.20 19.54
C SER A 94 -2.79 -5.55 20.04
N SER A 95 -1.93 -4.55 20.26
CA SER A 95 -0.52 -4.77 20.66
C SER A 95 -0.05 -3.84 21.79
N ASN A 96 0.79 -4.38 22.69
CA ASN A 96 1.25 -3.74 23.94
C ASN A 96 2.51 -2.86 23.82
N THR A 97 2.95 -2.43 22.63
CA THR A 97 4.20 -1.65 22.49
C THR A 97 4.10 -0.56 21.42
N ILE A 98 3.69 0.63 21.85
CA ILE A 98 3.73 1.87 21.06
C ILE A 98 5.01 2.64 21.45
N LYS A 99 5.81 3.06 20.47
CA LYS A 99 7.11 3.73 20.67
C LYS A 99 6.99 5.22 21.00
N GLY A 100 5.82 5.83 20.81
CA GLY A 100 5.59 7.22 21.23
C GLY A 100 6.15 8.29 20.29
N ILE A 101 6.60 7.92 19.08
CA ILE A 101 7.35 8.81 18.18
C ILE A 101 6.37 9.76 17.47
N VAL A 102 6.43 11.06 17.79
CA VAL A 102 5.60 12.10 17.16
C VAL A 102 6.29 12.66 15.93
N PHE A 103 5.56 12.78 14.83
CA PHE A 103 6.08 13.44 13.64
C PHE A 103 6.09 14.96 13.81
N PRO A 104 7.15 15.69 13.38
CA PRO A 104 7.25 17.13 13.61
C PRO A 104 6.09 17.91 12.97
N LYS A 105 5.29 18.62 13.78
CA LYS A 105 4.11 19.40 13.31
C LYS A 105 4.49 20.46 12.28
N GLN A 106 5.69 21.03 12.38
CA GLN A 106 6.18 22.06 11.45
C GLN A 106 6.44 21.52 10.04
N LYS A 107 6.58 20.20 9.89
CA LYS A 107 6.79 19.53 8.60
C LYS A 107 5.50 18.98 7.98
N LEU A 108 4.35 19.31 8.56
CA LEU A 108 3.04 18.95 8.00
C LEU A 108 2.32 20.20 7.50
N PRO A 109 1.56 20.08 6.39
CA PRO A 109 0.74 21.20 5.95
C PRO A 109 -0.37 21.48 6.96
N HIS A 110 -0.85 22.74 7.01
CA HIS A 110 -1.98 23.12 7.87
C HIS A 110 -3.26 22.36 7.53
N THR A 111 -3.38 21.92 6.28
CA THR A 111 -4.49 21.13 5.75
C THR A 111 -3.96 19.96 4.96
N LEU A 112 -4.41 18.74 5.25
CA LEU A 112 -4.03 17.54 4.50
C LEU A 112 -5.27 16.97 3.79
N PRO A 113 -5.30 16.97 2.45
CA PRO A 113 -6.35 16.31 1.69
C PRO A 113 -6.24 14.80 1.89
N VAL A 114 -7.32 14.16 2.33
CA VAL A 114 -7.35 12.72 2.56
C VAL A 114 -8.66 12.10 2.06
N LYS A 115 -8.59 10.81 1.73
CA LYS A 115 -9.78 9.96 1.60
C LYS A 115 -10.01 9.24 2.93
N VAL A 116 -11.10 9.53 3.63
CA VAL A 116 -11.48 8.82 4.86
C VAL A 116 -12.38 7.64 4.49
N LYS A 117 -11.99 6.44 4.90
CA LYS A 117 -12.77 5.20 4.81
C LYS A 117 -13.34 4.87 6.19
N ALA A 118 -14.67 4.88 6.32
CA ALA A 118 -15.37 4.55 7.56
C ALA A 118 -16.69 3.83 7.25
N ASP A 119 -16.97 2.70 7.92
CA ASP A 119 -18.24 1.95 7.82
C ASP A 119 -18.73 1.73 6.36
N ASN A 120 -17.83 1.30 5.48
CA ASN A 120 -18.10 1.04 4.05
C ASN A 120 -18.48 2.29 3.22
N ARG A 121 -18.15 3.49 3.72
CA ARG A 121 -18.32 4.78 3.03
C ARG A 121 -16.98 5.49 2.88
N ASN A 122 -16.84 6.23 1.77
CA ASN A 122 -15.63 6.97 1.42
C ASN A 122 -15.93 8.46 1.33
N PHE A 123 -15.17 9.28 2.04
CA PHE A 123 -15.31 10.73 2.05
C PHE A 123 -13.98 11.39 1.67
N GLY A 124 -14.00 12.28 0.68
CA GLY A 124 -12.87 13.17 0.41
C GLY A 124 -12.96 14.39 1.32
N VAL A 125 -12.02 14.55 2.25
CA VAL A 125 -12.02 15.65 3.22
C VAL A 125 -10.64 16.27 3.37
N ASN A 126 -10.60 17.54 3.77
CA ASN A 126 -9.36 18.19 4.18
C ASN A 126 -9.26 18.13 5.69
N ILE A 127 -8.36 17.29 6.22
CA ILE A 127 -8.07 17.27 7.65
C ILE A 127 -7.29 18.52 8.00
N LEU A 128 -7.82 19.30 8.94
CA LEU A 128 -7.21 20.51 9.48
C LEU A 128 -6.34 20.16 10.67
N GLU A 129 -5.19 20.82 10.75
CA GLU A 129 -4.16 20.61 11.77
C GLU A 129 -3.80 19.13 11.97
N PRO A 130 -3.38 18.41 10.91
CA PRO A 130 -3.01 17.02 11.00
C PRO A 130 -1.82 16.83 11.95
N GLN A 131 -1.86 15.77 12.73
CA GLN A 131 -0.76 15.26 13.54
C GLN A 131 -0.52 13.81 13.16
N LEU A 132 0.73 13.47 12.83
CA LEU A 132 1.14 12.12 12.52
C LEU A 132 1.96 11.53 13.67
N PHE A 133 1.75 10.26 13.97
CA PHE A 133 2.49 9.50 14.96
C PHE A 133 3.01 8.21 14.34
N GLU A 134 4.19 7.76 14.77
CA GLU A 134 4.87 6.57 14.26
C GLU A 134 4.97 6.57 12.74
N PHE A 135 5.46 7.68 12.20
CA PHE A 135 5.63 7.85 10.76
C PHE A 135 6.73 6.90 10.26
N GLU A 136 6.30 5.88 9.52
CA GLU A 136 7.17 4.88 8.95
C GLU A 136 7.14 4.99 7.42
N ILE A 137 8.29 5.38 6.86
CA ILE A 137 8.51 5.30 5.43
C ILE A 137 8.56 3.83 5.04
N ASN A 138 7.73 3.45 4.08
CA ASN A 138 7.85 2.16 3.45
C ASN A 138 9.04 2.18 2.50
N ARG A 139 10.21 1.78 3.03
CA ARG A 139 11.50 1.78 2.33
C ARG A 139 11.46 1.03 0.99
N LYS A 140 10.52 0.11 0.82
CA LYS A 140 10.31 -0.66 -0.42
C LYS A 140 9.78 0.18 -1.58
N TYR A 141 8.99 1.21 -1.29
CA TYR A 141 8.48 2.16 -2.28
C TYR A 141 9.31 3.44 -2.32
N HIS A 142 10.34 3.54 -1.50
CA HIS A 142 11.28 4.66 -1.53
C HIS A 142 12.15 4.57 -2.78
N GLN A 143 11.97 5.54 -3.67
CA GLN A 143 12.70 5.71 -4.92
C GLN A 143 13.49 7.00 -4.84
N THR A 144 14.67 7.03 -5.46
CA THR A 144 15.49 8.23 -5.61
C THR A 144 15.75 8.41 -7.10
N GLU A 145 15.35 9.55 -7.64
CA GLU A 145 15.55 9.93 -9.04
C GLU A 145 16.34 11.25 -9.07
N GLY A 146 17.66 11.14 -9.18
CA GLY A 146 18.55 12.30 -9.09
C GLY A 146 18.51 12.94 -7.71
N GLU A 147 18.02 14.17 -7.64
CA GLU A 147 17.84 14.94 -6.39
C GLU A 147 16.43 14.78 -5.80
N GLU A 148 15.52 14.04 -6.45
CA GLU A 148 14.16 13.83 -5.97
C GLU A 148 13.99 12.44 -5.34
N VAL A 149 13.09 12.32 -4.38
CA VAL A 149 12.67 11.05 -3.79
C VAL A 149 11.16 10.90 -3.83
N PHE A 150 10.71 9.67 -4.04
CA PHE A 150 9.30 9.32 -3.99
C PHE A 150 9.12 8.15 -3.04
N GLY A 151 7.97 8.03 -2.39
CA GLY A 151 7.70 6.87 -1.58
C GLY A 151 6.31 6.81 -1.01
N THR A 152 6.08 5.78 -0.21
CA THR A 152 4.86 5.67 0.59
C THR A 152 5.21 5.63 2.06
N PHE A 153 4.25 6.01 2.90
CA PHE A 153 4.38 5.98 4.34
C PHE A 153 3.13 5.41 4.98
N ASN A 154 3.28 4.91 6.20
CA ASN A 154 2.21 4.60 7.12
C ASN A 154 2.41 5.40 8.39
N ALA A 155 1.33 5.86 9.00
CA ALA A 155 1.36 6.54 10.30
C ALA A 155 -0.01 6.41 10.98
N PHE A 156 -0.08 6.77 12.25
CA PHE A 156 -1.35 7.15 12.87
C PHE A 156 -1.61 8.62 12.64
N ILE A 157 -2.85 9.00 12.40
CA ILE A 157 -3.25 10.39 12.19
C ILE A 157 -4.30 10.83 13.20
N THR A 158 -4.23 12.08 13.64
CA THR A 158 -5.40 12.82 14.12
C THR A 158 -5.45 14.22 13.55
N GLY A 159 -6.64 14.81 13.55
CA GLY A 159 -6.91 16.19 13.18
C GLY A 159 -8.41 16.43 13.25
N TYR A 160 -8.91 17.51 12.66
CA TYR A 160 -10.34 17.78 12.63
C TYR A 160 -10.84 18.24 11.27
N VAL A 161 -12.13 18.08 11.04
CA VAL A 161 -12.86 18.71 9.94
C VAL A 161 -13.89 19.68 10.51
N PHE A 162 -14.22 20.73 9.77
CA PHE A 162 -15.38 21.55 10.07
C PHE A 162 -16.61 20.94 9.41
N ASP A 163 -17.62 20.65 10.22
CA ASP A 163 -18.94 20.25 9.77
C ASP A 163 -20.02 20.97 10.59
N TYR A 164 -21.28 20.69 10.27
CA TYR A 164 -22.42 21.34 10.91
C TYR A 164 -23.30 20.31 11.60
N GLU A 165 -23.68 20.61 12.85
CA GLU A 165 -24.78 19.93 13.51
C GLU A 165 -26.10 20.49 12.99
N ARG A 166 -26.96 19.60 12.51
CA ARG A 166 -28.28 19.93 11.97
C ARG A 166 -29.33 19.70 13.05
N ILE A 167 -30.08 20.75 13.37
CA ILE A 167 -31.25 20.67 14.25
C ILE A 167 -32.44 21.21 13.47
N GLU A 168 -33.55 20.48 13.48
CA GLU A 168 -34.83 20.96 12.95
C GLU A 168 -35.62 21.59 14.10
N GLN A 169 -36.04 22.85 13.92
CA GLN A 169 -36.87 23.56 14.88
C GLN A 169 -38.14 24.03 14.18
N ILE A 170 -39.28 23.84 14.86
CA ILE A 170 -40.58 24.32 14.40
C ILE A 170 -40.91 25.60 15.18
N GLU A 171 -41.20 26.67 14.46
CA GLU A 171 -41.65 27.94 15.01
C GLU A 171 -42.98 28.36 14.41
N TYR A 172 -43.85 28.92 15.24
CA TYR A 172 -45.17 29.40 14.83
C TYR A 172 -45.17 30.92 14.82
N ILE A 173 -45.34 31.51 13.64
CA ILE A 173 -45.32 32.97 13.45
C ILE A 173 -46.75 33.43 13.16
N PRO A 174 -47.31 34.39 13.92
CA PRO A 174 -48.63 34.95 13.60
C PRO A 174 -48.58 35.66 12.24
N ALA A 175 -49.56 35.41 11.37
CA ALA A 175 -49.65 36.07 10.08
C ALA A 175 -50.05 37.54 10.30
N VAL A 176 -49.13 38.47 10.07
CA VAL A 176 -49.44 39.91 10.15
C VAL A 176 -50.26 40.28 8.91
N GLU A 177 -51.46 40.85 9.12
CA GLU A 177 -52.25 41.47 8.05
C GLU A 177 -51.48 42.67 7.46
N GLU A 178 -51.24 42.65 6.15
CA GLU A 178 -50.64 43.77 5.42
C GLU A 178 -51.55 45.00 5.52
N VAL A 179 -51.01 46.10 6.03
CA VAL A 179 -51.62 47.43 5.92
C VAL A 179 -51.00 48.14 4.72
N ASP A 180 -51.86 48.53 3.79
CA ASP A 180 -51.55 49.26 2.57
C ASP A 180 -50.91 50.64 2.79
N ASN A 181 -50.10 50.99 1.78
CA ASN A 181 -49.62 52.32 1.36
C ASN A 181 -48.43 52.95 2.11
N ILE A 182 -47.34 53.21 1.36
CA ILE A 182 -46.96 54.56 0.87
C ILE A 182 -45.92 54.43 -0.27
N GLU A 183 -46.25 55.10 -1.38
CA GLU A 183 -45.48 55.62 -2.52
C GLU A 183 -43.95 55.37 -2.60
N GLU A 184 -43.51 54.74 -3.69
CA GLU A 184 -42.13 54.81 -4.21
C GLU A 184 -41.98 55.98 -5.21
N PRO A 185 -41.10 56.96 -4.96
CA PRO A 185 -40.50 57.77 -6.00
C PRO A 185 -39.19 57.14 -6.49
N ASN A 186 -39.05 57.10 -7.82
CA ASN A 186 -37.83 56.77 -8.58
C ASN A 186 -36.50 57.07 -7.84
N GLY A 187 -35.78 56.02 -7.43
CA GLY A 187 -34.44 56.10 -6.84
C GLY A 187 -33.49 55.11 -7.52
N LYS A 188 -32.56 55.64 -8.32
CA LYS A 188 -31.52 54.89 -9.03
C LYS A 188 -30.68 54.02 -8.05
N ASN A 189 -30.48 52.75 -8.41
CA ASN A 189 -29.43 51.89 -7.86
C ASN A 189 -28.08 52.64 -7.79
N PRO A 190 -27.35 52.63 -6.65
CA PRO A 190 -25.96 53.04 -6.66
C PRO A 190 -25.17 51.98 -7.42
N LEU A 191 -24.74 52.33 -8.65
CA LEU A 191 -23.81 51.55 -9.45
C LEU A 191 -22.56 51.24 -8.63
N LEU A 192 -22.21 49.95 -8.51
CA LEU A 192 -20.88 49.53 -8.06
C LEU A 192 -19.81 50.26 -8.89
N CYS A 193 -18.92 50.99 -8.22
CA CYS A 193 -17.87 51.76 -8.87
C CYS A 193 -16.84 50.84 -9.56
N VAL A 194 -16.55 51.12 -10.84
CA VAL A 194 -15.42 50.51 -11.59
C VAL A 194 -14.26 51.52 -11.62
N PRO A 195 -13.03 51.15 -11.21
CA PRO A 195 -11.89 52.07 -11.17
C PRO A 195 -11.53 52.58 -12.58
N SER A 196 -11.37 53.90 -12.72
CA SER A 196 -10.93 54.53 -13.98
C SER A 196 -9.41 54.40 -14.20
N LYS A 197 -8.91 54.80 -15.37
CA LYS A 197 -7.46 54.81 -15.69
C LYS A 197 -6.70 56.03 -15.12
N VAL A 198 -7.37 56.92 -14.37
CA VAL A 198 -6.75 58.15 -13.84
C VAL A 198 -6.27 57.91 -12.40
N LYS A 199 -4.94 57.92 -12.21
CA LYS A 199 -4.30 57.70 -10.92
C LYS A 199 -4.31 58.98 -10.07
N THR A 200 -4.62 58.87 -8.78
CA THR A 200 -4.52 60.02 -7.84
C THR A 200 -3.11 60.21 -7.28
N GLY A 201 -2.21 59.25 -7.51
CA GLY A 201 -0.81 59.29 -7.07
C GLY A 201 -0.56 58.75 -5.66
N LYS A 202 -1.61 58.35 -4.92
CA LYS A 202 -1.46 57.69 -3.61
C LYS A 202 -1.27 56.18 -3.77
N VAL A 203 -0.28 55.65 -3.06
CA VAL A 203 0.08 54.23 -3.03
C VAL A 203 0.04 53.74 -1.58
N GLU A 204 -0.60 52.59 -1.36
CA GLU A 204 -0.61 51.89 -0.08
C GLU A 204 0.21 50.61 -0.19
N THR A 205 1.14 50.41 0.74
CA THR A 205 2.04 49.26 0.77
C THR A 205 1.82 48.44 2.03
N LYS A 206 1.60 47.13 1.89
CA LYS A 206 1.43 46.19 3.00
C LYS A 206 2.31 44.96 2.75
N GLY A 207 3.48 44.93 3.37
CA GLY A 207 4.52 43.93 3.08
C GLY A 207 5.03 44.07 1.64
N ASN A 208 5.11 42.95 0.92
CA ASN A 208 5.54 42.91 -0.50
C ASN A 208 4.41 43.23 -1.50
N TYR A 209 3.27 43.72 -1.02
CA TYR A 209 2.13 44.09 -1.86
C TYR A 209 1.91 45.60 -1.85
N THR A 210 1.62 46.15 -3.03
CA THR A 210 1.29 47.56 -3.21
C THR A 210 -0.03 47.70 -3.97
N ARG A 211 -0.87 48.67 -3.61
CA ARG A 211 -2.06 49.06 -4.37
C ARG A 211 -2.12 50.57 -4.53
N GLU A 212 -2.68 51.04 -5.64
CA GLU A 212 -2.79 52.46 -5.97
C GLU A 212 -4.25 52.92 -5.89
N GLU A 213 -4.49 54.18 -5.55
CA GLU A 213 -5.82 54.80 -5.53
C GLU A 213 -6.16 55.45 -6.90
N TYR A 214 -7.41 55.25 -7.34
CA TYR A 214 -7.96 55.72 -8.60
C TYR A 214 -9.23 56.55 -8.36
N LEU A 215 -9.57 57.43 -9.29
CA LEU A 215 -10.88 58.10 -9.32
C LEU A 215 -11.94 57.18 -9.93
N CYS A 216 -13.16 57.20 -9.38
CA CYS A 216 -14.26 56.46 -9.96
C CYS A 216 -14.71 57.07 -11.30
N ALA A 217 -15.06 56.24 -12.29
CA ALA A 217 -15.47 56.75 -13.61
C ALA A 217 -16.84 57.46 -13.62
N ASN A 218 -17.71 57.15 -12.65
CA ASN A 218 -19.13 57.54 -12.69
C ASN A 218 -19.56 58.51 -11.57
N HIS A 219 -18.68 58.84 -10.62
CA HIS A 219 -18.92 59.84 -9.55
C HIS A 219 -17.56 60.31 -8.98
N PRO A 220 -17.47 61.47 -8.31
CA PRO A 220 -16.18 62.07 -7.91
C PRO A 220 -15.47 61.41 -6.72
N ASP A 221 -15.89 60.21 -6.27
CA ASP A 221 -15.25 59.54 -5.14
C ASP A 221 -14.03 58.71 -5.56
N LYS A 222 -13.21 58.37 -4.56
CA LYS A 222 -11.92 57.69 -4.72
C LYS A 222 -12.04 56.22 -4.34
N VAL A 223 -11.42 55.34 -5.13
CA VAL A 223 -11.45 53.89 -4.93
C VAL A 223 -10.06 53.29 -5.05
N TRP A 224 -9.76 52.31 -4.20
CA TRP A 224 -8.49 51.60 -4.21
C TRP A 224 -8.47 50.49 -5.26
N GLY A 225 -7.40 50.40 -6.03
CA GLY A 225 -7.16 49.29 -6.95
C GLY A 225 -6.80 47.99 -6.24
N ASN A 226 -6.71 46.90 -7.02
CA ASN A 226 -6.31 45.60 -6.51
C ASN A 226 -4.84 45.59 -6.06
N TRP A 227 -4.53 44.79 -5.03
CA TRP A 227 -3.16 44.55 -4.55
C TRP A 227 -2.29 43.88 -5.61
N LYS A 228 -1.07 44.39 -5.79
CA LYS A 228 -0.04 43.84 -6.69
C LYS A 228 1.21 43.46 -5.90
N TYR A 229 1.66 42.22 -6.07
CA TYR A 229 2.90 41.73 -5.48
C TYR A 229 4.11 42.25 -6.25
N THR A 230 5.09 42.82 -5.55
CA THR A 230 6.38 43.22 -6.12
C THR A 230 7.46 42.29 -5.58
N SER A 231 8.02 41.42 -6.44
CA SER A 231 9.20 40.61 -6.08
C SER A 231 10.46 41.44 -6.26
N THR A 232 11.30 41.48 -5.22
CA THR A 232 12.62 42.11 -5.23
C THR A 232 13.57 41.27 -6.08
N SER A 233 13.61 41.55 -7.38
CA SER A 233 14.68 41.10 -8.27
C SER A 233 15.77 42.17 -8.33
N ASN A 234 16.78 42.05 -7.47
CA ASN A 234 18.03 42.80 -7.63
C ASN A 234 18.77 42.25 -8.86
N SER A 235 18.50 42.84 -10.02
CA SER A 235 19.38 42.77 -11.17
C SER A 235 20.36 43.95 -11.08
N ILE A 236 21.58 43.69 -10.63
CA ILE A 236 22.70 44.62 -10.82
C ILE A 236 23.52 44.10 -11.98
N SER A 237 23.37 44.79 -13.11
CA SER A 237 24.26 44.75 -14.25
C SER A 237 25.69 45.15 -13.84
N ASN A 238 26.64 44.34 -14.29
CA ASN A 238 28.08 44.55 -14.23
C ASN A 238 28.51 45.86 -14.94
N PRO A 239 29.46 46.63 -14.36
CA PRO A 239 30.40 47.36 -15.20
C PRO A 239 31.86 47.07 -14.82
N TYR A 240 32.62 46.86 -15.89
CA TYR A 240 34.04 46.60 -16.00
C TYR A 240 35.02 47.32 -15.03
N THR A 241 36.15 46.63 -14.87
CA THR A 241 37.54 47.08 -14.58
C THR A 241 38.01 47.18 -13.13
N GLY A 242 39.23 46.65 -12.91
CA GLY A 242 40.11 47.12 -11.84
C GLY A 242 40.64 46.05 -10.89
N SER A 243 41.85 45.59 -11.18
CA SER A 243 42.77 44.90 -10.27
C SER A 243 42.83 45.46 -8.84
N ALA A 244 42.89 44.60 -7.83
CA ALA A 244 43.83 44.70 -6.70
C ALA A 244 43.74 43.49 -5.76
N LYS A 245 44.91 42.97 -5.38
CA LYS A 245 45.14 42.06 -4.25
C LYS A 245 44.72 42.73 -2.94
N TYR A 246 44.15 41.99 -1.99
CA TYR A 246 44.71 41.86 -0.62
C TYR A 246 43.91 40.84 0.20
N ASN A 247 44.64 40.09 1.03
CA ASN A 247 44.11 39.23 2.09
C ASN A 247 43.41 40.09 3.15
N ASP A 248 42.35 39.58 3.78
CA ASP A 248 42.42 39.37 5.23
C ASP A 248 41.30 38.48 5.76
N SER A 249 41.71 37.71 6.75
CA SER A 249 40.97 36.86 7.67
C SER A 249 39.69 37.48 8.23
N PHE A 250 38.59 36.72 8.19
CA PHE A 250 37.41 36.97 9.00
C PHE A 250 37.24 35.90 10.07
N ASP A 251 37.45 36.37 11.30
CA ASP A 251 37.13 35.80 12.60
C ASP A 251 35.60 35.63 12.76
N TYR A 252 35.14 34.46 13.20
CA TYR A 252 33.74 34.22 13.60
C TYR A 252 33.68 33.81 15.08
N GLY A 253 33.69 34.81 15.95
CA GLY A 253 33.07 34.71 17.27
C GLY A 253 31.56 34.83 17.14
N GLY A 254 30.84 33.70 17.18
CA GLY A 254 29.38 33.68 17.16
C GLY A 254 28.81 32.49 17.94
N CYS A 255 27.75 32.74 18.71
CA CYS A 255 27.07 31.85 19.67
C CYS A 255 26.61 30.47 19.11
N LEU A 256 26.71 30.26 17.79
CA LEU A 256 26.44 29.00 17.11
C LEU A 256 27.52 27.93 17.37
N GLY A 257 28.77 28.35 17.60
CA GLY A 257 29.89 27.43 17.89
C GLY A 257 29.74 26.70 19.23
N GLN A 258 29.13 27.34 20.23
CA GLN A 258 28.92 26.74 21.55
C GLN A 258 27.81 25.67 21.53
N VAL A 259 26.74 25.87 20.76
CA VAL A 259 25.65 24.89 20.64
C VAL A 259 26.09 23.67 19.83
N LEU A 260 26.84 23.89 18.73
CA LEU A 260 27.43 22.80 17.94
C LEU A 260 28.50 22.03 18.72
N GLY A 261 29.30 22.72 19.54
CA GLY A 261 30.27 22.08 20.43
C GLY A 261 29.61 21.16 21.47
N ILE A 262 28.51 21.59 22.09
CA ILE A 262 27.76 20.76 23.05
C ILE A 262 27.13 19.57 22.34
N LEU A 263 26.56 19.76 21.15
CA LEU A 263 25.97 18.66 20.37
C LEU A 263 27.04 17.63 19.96
N ALA A 264 28.22 18.10 19.54
CA ALA A 264 29.36 17.24 19.22
C ALA A 264 29.87 16.45 20.45
N VAL A 265 29.90 17.08 21.64
CA VAL A 265 30.27 16.39 22.89
C VAL A 265 29.23 15.34 23.29
N VAL A 266 27.93 15.61 23.11
CA VAL A 266 26.87 14.64 23.40
C VAL A 266 26.92 13.46 22.44
N ILE A 267 27.15 13.70 21.14
CA ILE A 267 27.30 12.65 20.13
C ILE A 267 28.58 11.83 20.39
N ALA A 268 29.70 12.49 20.72
CA ALA A 268 30.93 11.82 21.09
C ALA A 268 30.78 10.99 22.37
N ALA A 269 30.06 11.49 23.37
CA ALA A 269 29.75 10.75 24.59
C ALA A 269 28.87 9.53 24.31
N PHE A 270 27.85 9.66 23.45
CA PHE A 270 27.01 8.52 23.05
C PHE A 270 27.81 7.48 22.26
N PHE A 271 28.73 7.91 21.39
CA PHE A 271 29.63 7.04 20.65
C PHE A 271 30.61 6.31 21.58
N LEU A 272 31.18 7.00 22.58
CA LEU A 272 32.04 6.42 23.60
C LEU A 272 31.29 5.43 24.51
N ILE A 273 30.03 5.70 24.87
CA ILE A 273 29.19 4.78 25.64
C ILE A 273 28.87 3.50 24.84
N LYS A 274 28.64 3.62 23.52
CA LYS A 274 28.45 2.47 22.62
C LYS A 274 29.73 1.67 22.39
N LEU A 275 30.90 2.32 22.41
CA LEU A 275 32.20 1.65 22.28
C LEU A 275 32.66 0.99 23.59
N TRP A 276 32.23 1.50 24.74
CA TRP A 276 32.61 1.02 26.07
C TRP A 276 32.42 -0.50 26.28
N PRO A 277 31.28 -1.14 25.93
CA PRO A 277 31.12 -2.59 26.10
C PRO A 277 32.08 -3.39 25.21
N ILE A 278 32.41 -2.90 24.01
CA ILE A 278 33.39 -3.55 23.11
C ILE A 278 34.80 -3.41 23.68
N LEU A 279 35.13 -2.23 24.22
CA LEU A 279 36.41 -1.98 24.88
C LEU A 279 36.57 -2.84 26.14
N LEU A 280 35.51 -3.03 26.94
CA LEU A 280 35.52 -3.92 28.11
C LEU A 280 35.71 -5.38 27.74
N ILE A 281 35.14 -5.84 26.63
CA ILE A 281 35.36 -7.20 26.11
C ILE A 281 36.83 -7.36 25.67
N LEU A 282 37.40 -6.36 24.98
CA LEU A 282 38.80 -6.39 24.55
C LEU A 282 39.78 -6.32 25.72
N VAL A 283 39.50 -5.47 26.73
CA VAL A 283 40.29 -5.38 27.96
C VAL A 283 40.16 -6.66 28.79
N GLY A 284 38.97 -7.24 28.89
CA GLY A 284 38.73 -8.52 29.53
C GLY A 284 39.45 -9.68 28.84
N TYR A 285 39.45 -9.70 27.50
CA TYR A 285 40.19 -10.67 26.69
C TYR A 285 41.71 -10.51 26.87
N TYR A 286 42.21 -9.28 26.90
CA TYR A 286 43.63 -9.00 27.14
C TYR A 286 44.06 -9.37 28.57
N LEU A 287 43.25 -9.06 29.58
CA LEU A 287 43.45 -9.49 30.97
C LEU A 287 43.42 -11.01 31.10
N PHE A 288 42.52 -11.69 30.39
CA PHE A 288 42.45 -13.16 30.34
C PHE A 288 43.71 -13.77 29.74
N ILE A 289 44.25 -13.21 28.65
CA ILE A 289 45.54 -13.62 28.06
C ILE A 289 46.70 -13.37 29.03
N LEU A 290 46.68 -12.24 29.75
CA LEU A 290 47.72 -11.86 30.71
C LEU A 290 47.69 -12.77 31.96
N LEU A 291 46.50 -13.13 32.46
CA LEU A 291 46.29 -14.11 33.52
C LEU A 291 46.68 -15.53 33.09
N LEU A 292 46.43 -15.92 31.83
CA LEU A 292 46.91 -17.18 31.25
C LEU A 292 48.44 -17.21 31.10
N GLY A 293 49.10 -16.05 31.01
CA GLY A 293 50.56 -15.93 30.98
C GLY A 293 51.25 -16.32 32.29
N ILE A 294 50.51 -16.24 33.41
CA ILE A 294 50.94 -16.56 34.79
C ILE A 294 50.81 -18.08 35.07
N LEU A 295 50.06 -18.84 34.26
CA LEU A 295 49.95 -20.28 34.42
C LEU A 295 51.26 -21.03 34.06
N PRO A 296 51.52 -22.19 34.70
CA PRO A 296 52.75 -22.96 34.51
C PRO A 296 53.02 -23.27 33.04
N THR A 297 54.29 -23.23 32.65
CA THR A 297 54.81 -23.34 31.27
C THR A 297 54.27 -24.54 30.49
N LEU A 298 53.78 -25.57 31.17
CA LEU A 298 53.20 -26.80 30.61
C LEU A 298 51.88 -26.61 29.84
N PHE A 299 51.05 -25.59 30.14
CA PHE A 299 49.73 -25.44 29.51
C PHE A 299 49.65 -24.40 28.38
N LYS A 300 50.72 -23.63 28.12
CA LYS A 300 50.72 -22.51 27.15
C LYS A 300 50.43 -22.94 25.70
N TRP A 301 50.80 -24.16 25.32
CA TRP A 301 50.54 -24.71 23.98
C TRP A 301 49.05 -25.02 23.75
N ILE A 302 48.37 -25.59 24.75
CA ILE A 302 46.96 -25.98 24.66
C ILE A 302 46.07 -24.75 24.47
N PHE A 303 46.32 -23.67 25.21
CA PHE A 303 45.54 -22.44 25.08
C PHE A 303 45.80 -21.68 23.77
N ARG A 304 47.00 -21.79 23.17
CA ARG A 304 47.26 -21.25 21.82
C ARG A 304 46.43 -21.98 20.76
N ILE A 305 46.34 -23.31 20.84
CA ILE A 305 45.53 -24.10 19.90
C ILE A 305 44.04 -23.78 20.09
N LEU A 306 43.57 -23.72 21.33
CA LEU A 306 42.18 -23.39 21.64
C LEU A 306 41.79 -21.99 21.15
N GLY A 307 42.70 -21.01 21.28
CA GLY A 307 42.50 -19.65 20.75
C GLY A 307 42.39 -19.61 19.22
N VAL A 308 43.25 -20.35 18.50
CA VAL A 308 43.16 -20.45 17.04
C VAL A 308 41.87 -21.13 16.60
N LEU A 309 41.44 -22.19 17.28
CA LEU A 309 40.16 -22.87 17.00
C LEU A 309 38.96 -21.93 17.24
N MET A 310 38.99 -21.11 18.29
CA MET A 310 37.94 -20.12 18.54
C MET A 310 37.88 -19.04 17.45
N ILE A 311 39.04 -18.57 16.97
CA ILE A 311 39.12 -17.58 15.88
C ILE A 311 38.59 -18.18 14.59
N LEU A 312 38.97 -19.41 14.25
CA LEU A 312 38.43 -20.11 13.08
C LEU A 312 36.92 -20.36 13.19
N GLY A 313 36.42 -20.70 14.38
CA GLY A 313 35.00 -20.80 14.66
C GLY A 313 34.26 -19.47 14.51
N PHE A 314 34.85 -18.37 14.99
CA PHE A 314 34.30 -17.02 14.85
C PHE A 314 34.28 -16.56 13.38
N ILE A 315 35.34 -16.82 12.62
CA ILE A 315 35.38 -16.56 11.17
C ILE A 315 34.33 -17.41 10.44
N GLY A 316 34.17 -18.69 10.81
CA GLY A 316 33.11 -19.54 10.26
C GLY A 316 31.70 -19.03 10.54
N LEU A 317 31.46 -18.53 11.75
CA LEU A 317 30.20 -17.89 12.13
C LEU A 317 29.95 -16.60 11.33
N LEU A 318 30.97 -15.74 11.17
CA LEU A 318 30.87 -14.52 10.37
C LEU A 318 30.60 -14.81 8.90
N ILE A 319 31.25 -15.83 8.31
CA ILE A 319 31.01 -16.24 6.92
C ILE A 319 29.57 -16.76 6.75
N ASN A 320 29.05 -17.54 7.70
CA ASN A 320 27.67 -18.01 7.70
C ASN A 320 26.64 -16.86 7.86
N ASP A 321 26.96 -15.84 8.66
CA ASP A 321 26.09 -14.66 8.84
C ASP A 321 26.08 -13.75 7.60
N PHE A 322 27.24 -13.57 6.95
CA PHE A 322 27.36 -12.82 5.70
C PHE A 322 26.71 -13.53 4.51
N SER A 323 26.64 -14.86 4.53
CA SER A 323 25.97 -15.64 3.48
C SER A 323 24.46 -15.83 3.72
N ARG A 324 23.96 -15.58 4.94
CA ARG A 324 22.52 -15.61 5.28
C ARG A 324 21.82 -14.25 5.19
N SER A 325 22.58 -13.15 5.05
CA SER A 325 22.02 -11.79 5.09
C SER A 325 21.76 -11.21 3.70
N ARG A 326 20.93 -11.87 2.90
CA ARG A 326 20.14 -11.17 1.86
C ARG A 326 18.68 -11.44 2.21
N LEU A 327 18.08 -10.52 2.96
CA LEU A 327 16.64 -10.53 3.16
C LEU A 327 15.99 -10.53 1.76
N PRO A 328 15.13 -11.51 1.44
CA PRO A 328 14.39 -11.47 0.20
C PRO A 328 13.48 -10.24 0.20
N TYR A 329 13.56 -9.45 -0.88
CA TYR A 329 12.60 -8.41 -1.21
C TYR A 329 11.23 -9.05 -1.42
N GLN A 330 10.23 -8.76 -0.60
CA GLN A 330 8.89 -9.30 -0.83
C GLN A 330 8.07 -8.24 -1.58
N PRO A 331 7.81 -8.33 -2.91
CA PRO A 331 6.76 -7.59 -3.59
C PRO A 331 5.45 -7.97 -2.93
N SER A 332 4.55 -7.00 -2.80
CA SER A 332 3.24 -7.26 -2.25
C SER A 332 2.41 -7.54 -3.49
N PRO A 333 1.87 -8.75 -3.70
CA PRO A 333 0.83 -8.93 -4.69
C PRO A 333 -0.23 -7.85 -4.44
N VAL A 334 -0.76 -7.28 -5.52
CA VAL A 334 -1.92 -6.38 -5.42
C VAL A 334 -3.06 -7.24 -4.89
N VAL A 335 -3.31 -7.12 -3.58
CA VAL A 335 -4.42 -7.79 -2.93
C VAL A 335 -5.67 -7.03 -3.34
N ASP A 336 -6.39 -7.58 -4.30
CA ASP A 336 -7.76 -7.15 -4.56
C ASP A 336 -8.55 -7.32 -3.26
N LEU A 337 -9.26 -6.28 -2.82
CA LEU A 337 -10.36 -6.43 -1.89
C LEU A 337 -11.28 -7.53 -2.43
N PRO A 338 -11.76 -8.47 -1.60
CA PRO A 338 -12.63 -9.54 -2.07
C PRO A 338 -13.78 -8.92 -2.85
N ARG A 339 -13.77 -9.12 -4.18
CA ARG A 339 -14.89 -8.70 -5.00
C ARG A 339 -16.06 -9.54 -4.53
N GLU A 340 -17.14 -8.89 -4.09
CA GLU A 340 -18.45 -9.51 -3.97
C GLU A 340 -18.95 -9.92 -5.36
N ARG A 341 -18.28 -10.89 -5.99
CA ARG A 341 -18.98 -11.83 -6.85
C ARG A 341 -19.27 -13.00 -5.95
N ASN A 342 -20.56 -13.27 -5.73
CA ASN A 342 -21.04 -14.51 -5.15
C ASN A 342 -20.44 -15.66 -5.97
N VAL A 343 -19.25 -16.15 -5.62
CA VAL A 343 -18.65 -17.33 -6.22
C VAL A 343 -19.62 -18.45 -5.86
N PRO A 344 -20.32 -19.06 -6.82
CA PRO A 344 -21.29 -20.08 -6.50
C PRO A 344 -20.59 -21.19 -5.70
N VAL A 345 -21.18 -21.54 -4.56
CA VAL A 345 -20.77 -22.69 -3.73
C VAL A 345 -20.62 -23.90 -4.65
N PRO A 346 -19.55 -24.71 -4.53
CA PRO A 346 -19.37 -25.85 -5.40
C PRO A 346 -20.58 -26.78 -5.26
N VAL A 347 -21.18 -27.16 -6.38
CA VAL A 347 -22.28 -28.13 -6.37
C VAL A 347 -21.66 -29.51 -6.39
N LEU A 348 -21.91 -30.30 -5.34
CA LEU A 348 -21.60 -31.71 -5.28
C LEU A 348 -22.73 -32.47 -5.97
N ALA A 349 -22.44 -33.09 -7.11
CA ALA A 349 -23.37 -33.96 -7.81
C ALA A 349 -22.82 -35.39 -7.84
N PRO A 350 -23.61 -36.42 -7.47
CA PRO A 350 -23.18 -37.81 -7.63
C PRO A 350 -22.99 -38.15 -9.11
N ILE A 351 -22.01 -38.98 -9.43
CA ILE A 351 -21.84 -39.53 -10.79
C ILE A 351 -22.96 -40.58 -10.99
N PRO A 352 -23.80 -40.47 -12.04
CA PRO A 352 -24.81 -41.49 -12.33
C PRO A 352 -24.14 -42.84 -12.58
N ASP A 353 -24.67 -43.89 -11.96
CA ASP A 353 -24.18 -45.25 -12.12
C ASP A 353 -24.25 -45.66 -13.61
N HIS A 354 -23.11 -45.96 -14.22
CA HIS A 354 -23.07 -46.87 -15.35
C HIS A 354 -22.97 -48.27 -14.75
N ILE A 355 -24.09 -48.98 -14.71
CA ILE A 355 -24.10 -50.42 -14.46
C ILE A 355 -23.46 -51.07 -15.68
N ASP A 356 -22.18 -51.43 -15.58
CA ASP A 356 -21.62 -52.46 -16.44
C ASP A 356 -22.05 -53.81 -15.86
N ASP A 357 -23.00 -54.47 -16.51
CA ASP A 357 -23.62 -55.75 -16.11
C ASP A 357 -22.64 -56.96 -16.16
N ASN A 358 -21.32 -56.75 -16.07
CA ASN A 358 -20.34 -57.78 -16.41
C ASN A 358 -19.12 -57.95 -15.48
N ASP A 359 -19.15 -57.44 -14.24
CA ASP A 359 -18.08 -57.78 -13.29
C ASP A 359 -18.62 -58.37 -11.99
N ASN A 360 -18.53 -59.70 -11.92
CA ASN A 360 -18.95 -60.55 -10.81
C ASN A 360 -17.81 -60.63 -9.77
N THR A 361 -17.34 -59.47 -9.30
CA THR A 361 -16.33 -59.39 -8.23
C THR A 361 -16.80 -58.43 -7.14
N ASN A 362 -16.83 -58.94 -5.91
CA ASN A 362 -17.12 -58.20 -4.68
C ASN A 362 -16.11 -57.06 -4.44
N ASN A 363 -16.31 -55.93 -5.11
CA ASN A 363 -15.56 -54.71 -4.87
C ASN A 363 -16.55 -53.62 -4.46
N ASN A 364 -16.32 -53.02 -3.28
CA ASN A 364 -17.05 -51.85 -2.80
C ASN A 364 -17.19 -50.81 -3.93
N ILE A 365 -18.40 -50.64 -4.46
CA ILE A 365 -18.71 -49.59 -5.43
C ILE A 365 -18.53 -48.26 -4.70
N LEU A 366 -17.36 -47.64 -4.88
CA LEU A 366 -17.05 -46.32 -4.36
C LEU A 366 -17.77 -45.31 -5.27
N HIS A 367 -18.98 -44.93 -4.88
CA HIS A 367 -19.71 -43.85 -5.55
C HIS A 367 -18.87 -42.57 -5.45
N ASP A 368 -18.30 -42.13 -6.57
CA ASP A 368 -17.54 -40.90 -6.67
C ASP A 368 -18.48 -39.72 -6.97
N SER A 369 -18.08 -38.52 -6.58
CA SER A 369 -18.88 -37.29 -6.74
C SER A 369 -18.11 -36.28 -7.58
N LEU A 370 -18.83 -35.44 -8.33
CA LEU A 370 -18.25 -34.34 -9.07
C LEU A 370 -18.39 -33.05 -8.28
N ILE A 371 -17.27 -32.40 -8.02
CA ILE A 371 -17.20 -31.02 -7.56
C ILE A 371 -17.30 -30.13 -8.79
N THR A 372 -18.43 -29.45 -8.97
CA THR A 372 -18.66 -28.61 -10.15
C THR A 372 -18.58 -27.13 -9.80
N ARG A 373 -17.86 -26.37 -10.63
CA ARG A 373 -17.68 -24.92 -10.52
C ARG A 373 -18.17 -24.23 -11.78
N PHE A 374 -18.91 -23.13 -11.61
CA PHE A 374 -19.22 -22.18 -12.68
C PHE A 374 -18.32 -20.96 -12.54
N ARG A 375 -17.79 -20.46 -13.66
CA ARG A 375 -16.95 -19.26 -13.73
C ARG A 375 -17.40 -18.37 -14.87
N SER A 376 -17.27 -17.06 -14.69
CA SER A 376 -17.49 -16.04 -15.72
C SER A 376 -16.43 -14.93 -15.55
N TRP A 377 -15.64 -14.66 -16.59
CA TRP A 377 -14.47 -13.78 -16.54
C TRP A 377 -14.29 -13.03 -17.86
N ASN A 378 -13.48 -11.96 -17.84
CA ASN A 378 -13.18 -11.16 -19.04
C ASN A 378 -11.70 -11.30 -19.42
N ASP A 379 -11.40 -11.28 -20.72
CA ASP A 379 -10.02 -11.09 -21.20
C ASP A 379 -9.56 -9.62 -21.20
N TYR A 380 -8.34 -9.38 -21.69
CA TYR A 380 -7.76 -8.04 -21.80
C TYR A 380 -8.41 -7.15 -22.87
N GLY A 381 -9.20 -7.73 -23.77
CA GLY A 381 -9.99 -7.04 -24.78
C GLY A 381 -11.40 -6.70 -24.31
N GLY A 382 -11.81 -7.20 -23.14
CA GLY A 382 -13.15 -7.03 -22.61
C GLY A 382 -14.15 -8.09 -23.08
N ASN A 383 -13.71 -9.16 -23.75
CA ASN A 383 -14.59 -10.27 -24.11
C ASN A 383 -14.92 -11.08 -22.87
N THR A 384 -16.21 -11.36 -22.65
CA THR A 384 -16.67 -12.21 -21.54
C THR A 384 -16.71 -13.67 -21.96
N TYR A 385 -16.16 -14.55 -21.12
CA TYR A 385 -16.25 -16.00 -21.23
C TYR A 385 -16.93 -16.56 -19.99
N GLU A 386 -17.63 -17.68 -20.17
CA GLU A 386 -18.25 -18.39 -19.05
C GLU A 386 -18.36 -19.89 -19.30
N GLY A 387 -18.47 -20.65 -18.22
CA GLY A 387 -18.77 -22.07 -18.31
C GLY A 387 -18.55 -22.83 -17.02
N LYS A 388 -18.77 -24.14 -17.10
CA LYS A 388 -18.63 -25.06 -15.97
C LYS A 388 -17.50 -26.05 -16.21
N TYR A 389 -16.77 -26.36 -15.16
CA TYR A 389 -15.87 -27.50 -15.13
C TYR A 389 -16.12 -28.31 -13.85
N SER A 390 -15.77 -29.59 -13.91
CA SER A 390 -15.94 -30.52 -12.80
C SER A 390 -14.66 -31.28 -12.50
N ILE A 391 -14.41 -31.50 -11.22
CA ILE A 391 -13.30 -32.29 -10.68
C ILE A 391 -13.89 -33.46 -9.89
N LYS A 392 -13.34 -34.66 -10.03
CA LYS A 392 -13.77 -35.80 -9.21
C LYS A 392 -13.33 -35.58 -7.77
N LEU A 393 -14.22 -35.87 -6.82
CA LEU A 393 -13.92 -35.78 -5.39
C LEU A 393 -12.79 -36.76 -5.02
N SER A 394 -12.75 -37.94 -5.67
CA SER A 394 -11.64 -38.88 -5.52
C SER A 394 -10.29 -38.29 -5.99
N ASP A 395 -10.26 -37.58 -7.12
CA ASP A 395 -9.05 -36.93 -7.63
C ASP A 395 -8.57 -35.82 -6.69
N PHE A 396 -9.50 -35.00 -6.18
CA PHE A 396 -9.18 -33.98 -5.16
C PHE A 396 -8.54 -34.59 -3.91
N ARG A 397 -9.15 -35.64 -3.33
CA ARG A 397 -8.59 -36.32 -2.15
C ARG A 397 -7.23 -36.94 -2.44
N ARG A 398 -7.07 -37.58 -3.60
CA ARG A 398 -5.81 -38.22 -3.99
C ARG A 398 -4.69 -37.21 -4.24
N ALA A 399 -4.98 -36.07 -4.86
CA ALA A 399 -4.02 -34.98 -5.05
C ALA A 399 -3.52 -34.46 -3.69
N HIS A 400 -4.43 -34.25 -2.74
CA HIS A 400 -4.11 -33.84 -1.38
C HIS A 400 -3.20 -34.86 -0.67
N TYR A 401 -3.57 -36.15 -0.67
CA TYR A 401 -2.75 -37.21 -0.06
C TYR A 401 -1.40 -37.38 -0.74
N HIS A 402 -1.33 -37.20 -2.07
CA HIS A 402 -0.08 -37.24 -2.80
C HIS A 402 0.87 -36.12 -2.36
N LYS A 403 0.38 -34.87 -2.31
CA LYS A 403 1.13 -33.71 -1.80
C LYS A 403 1.65 -33.95 -0.39
N ASP A 404 0.79 -34.44 0.50
CA ASP A 404 1.17 -34.70 1.89
C ASP A 404 2.19 -35.84 2.06
N GLY A 405 2.22 -36.78 1.12
CA GLY A 405 3.20 -37.88 1.08
C GLY A 405 4.59 -37.49 0.59
N LEU A 406 4.75 -36.34 -0.08
CA LEU A 406 6.05 -35.89 -0.60
C LEU A 406 7.00 -35.51 0.53
N LYS A 407 8.31 -35.72 0.34
CA LYS A 407 9.36 -35.35 1.30
C LYS A 407 10.24 -34.25 0.70
N ALA A 408 10.44 -33.16 1.44
CA ALA A 408 11.48 -32.18 1.13
C ALA A 408 12.78 -32.62 1.80
N THR A 409 13.86 -32.78 1.04
CA THR A 409 15.10 -33.39 1.56
C THR A 409 15.99 -32.38 2.27
N GLN A 410 16.05 -31.10 1.84
CA GLN A 410 16.98 -30.10 2.40
C GLN A 410 16.48 -28.63 2.36
N GLY A 411 15.23 -28.35 1.98
CA GLY A 411 14.70 -26.97 1.88
C GLY A 411 15.41 -26.11 0.83
N THR A 412 15.99 -26.74 -0.20
CA THR A 412 16.76 -26.08 -1.26
C THR A 412 15.87 -25.65 -2.44
N LYS A 413 16.43 -24.82 -3.33
CA LYS A 413 15.78 -24.46 -4.60
C LYS A 413 15.42 -25.69 -5.43
N GLN A 414 16.31 -26.69 -5.45
CA GLN A 414 16.11 -27.95 -6.15
C GLN A 414 15.01 -28.80 -5.51
N ASP A 415 14.87 -28.79 -4.18
CA ASP A 415 13.77 -29.48 -3.51
C ASP A 415 12.42 -28.86 -3.91
N TYR A 416 12.34 -27.52 -3.91
CA TYR A 416 11.14 -26.82 -4.37
C TYR A 416 10.80 -27.17 -5.83
N ASP A 417 11.78 -27.12 -6.74
CA ASP A 417 11.58 -27.46 -8.15
C ASP A 417 11.06 -28.91 -8.33
N ALA A 418 11.62 -29.84 -7.54
CA ALA A 418 11.17 -31.22 -7.53
C ALA A 418 9.74 -31.36 -7.00
N ILE A 419 9.36 -30.64 -5.95
CA ILE A 419 8.00 -30.65 -5.39
C ILE A 419 7.01 -30.19 -6.46
N ILE A 420 7.18 -28.99 -7.01
CA ILE A 420 6.24 -28.45 -8.00
C ILE A 420 6.18 -29.31 -9.27
N HIS A 421 7.29 -29.94 -9.67
CA HIS A 421 7.30 -30.93 -10.75
C HIS A 421 6.42 -32.14 -10.42
N ASN A 422 6.57 -32.74 -9.23
CA ASN A 422 5.78 -33.90 -8.81
C ASN A 422 4.28 -33.57 -8.74
N LEU A 423 3.92 -32.41 -8.18
CA LEU A 423 2.53 -31.97 -8.09
C LEU A 423 1.91 -31.82 -9.50
N LYS A 424 2.61 -31.17 -10.43
CA LYS A 424 2.17 -31.05 -11.82
C LYS A 424 2.03 -32.40 -12.52
N GLU A 425 3.01 -33.29 -12.36
CA GLU A 425 3.00 -34.59 -13.03
C GLU A 425 1.88 -35.48 -12.55
N TYR A 426 1.53 -35.40 -11.27
CA TYR A 426 0.41 -36.12 -10.69
C TYR A 426 -0.93 -35.61 -11.24
N ASP A 427 -1.11 -34.29 -11.31
CA ASP A 427 -2.40 -33.66 -11.61
C ASP A 427 -2.70 -33.42 -13.09
N LYS A 428 -1.70 -33.49 -13.98
CA LYS A 428 -1.85 -33.12 -15.40
C LYS A 428 -3.04 -33.79 -16.11
N ASN A 429 -3.45 -34.97 -15.68
CA ASN A 429 -4.55 -35.76 -16.25
C ASN A 429 -5.84 -35.74 -15.40
N ASN A 430 -5.84 -35.08 -14.24
CA ASN A 430 -6.95 -35.09 -13.28
C ASN A 430 -7.88 -33.86 -13.44
N ILE A 431 -7.65 -33.03 -14.47
CA ILE A 431 -8.45 -31.83 -14.77
C ILE A 431 -9.10 -31.83 -16.18
N PRO A 432 -9.53 -32.99 -16.75
CA PRO A 432 -9.95 -33.07 -18.15
C PRO A 432 -11.22 -32.27 -18.47
N SER A 433 -12.08 -32.03 -17.48
CA SER A 433 -13.25 -31.18 -17.67
C SER A 433 -12.88 -29.72 -17.93
N LEU A 434 -11.76 -29.24 -17.38
CA LEU A 434 -11.29 -27.88 -17.60
C LEU A 434 -10.74 -27.73 -19.02
N TYR A 435 -9.98 -28.71 -19.51
CA TYR A 435 -9.48 -28.70 -20.89
C TYR A 435 -10.64 -28.66 -21.90
N ARG A 436 -11.66 -29.52 -21.71
CA ARG A 436 -12.88 -29.50 -22.56
C ARG A 436 -13.60 -28.15 -22.54
N LEU A 437 -13.62 -27.46 -21.40
CA LEU A 437 -14.19 -26.11 -21.30
C LEU A 437 -13.39 -25.12 -22.16
N PHE A 438 -12.07 -25.12 -22.03
CA PHE A 438 -11.22 -24.23 -22.82
C PHE A 438 -11.23 -24.55 -24.31
N ASP A 439 -11.25 -25.82 -24.69
CA ASP A 439 -11.38 -26.26 -26.08
C ASP A 439 -12.67 -25.72 -26.69
N SER A 440 -13.80 -25.92 -26.00
CA SER A 440 -15.11 -25.42 -26.43
C SER A 440 -15.12 -23.90 -26.63
N ILE A 441 -14.56 -23.14 -25.68
CA ILE A 441 -14.47 -21.68 -25.79
C ILE A 441 -13.55 -21.28 -26.94
N GLY A 442 -12.40 -21.94 -27.08
CA GLY A 442 -11.40 -21.69 -28.12
C GLY A 442 -11.97 -21.89 -29.52
N ASP A 443 -12.65 -23.02 -29.74
CA ASP A 443 -13.26 -23.38 -31.02
C ASP A 443 -14.43 -22.46 -31.37
N ALA A 444 -15.33 -22.21 -30.41
CA ALA A 444 -16.51 -21.37 -30.62
C ALA A 444 -16.15 -19.92 -30.99
N ASN A 445 -15.09 -19.39 -30.38
CA ASN A 445 -14.62 -18.03 -30.61
C ASN A 445 -13.48 -17.95 -31.65
N LYS A 446 -13.07 -19.08 -32.23
CA LYS A 446 -11.96 -19.19 -33.19
C LYS A 446 -10.68 -18.49 -32.69
N LEU A 447 -10.34 -18.71 -31.41
CA LEU A 447 -9.20 -18.05 -30.79
C LEU A 447 -7.89 -18.55 -31.40
N ASP A 448 -7.04 -17.60 -31.81
CA ASP A 448 -5.66 -17.95 -32.16
C ASP A 448 -4.84 -18.32 -30.92
N ARG A 449 -3.60 -18.76 -31.13
CA ARG A 449 -2.71 -19.21 -30.06
C ARG A 449 -2.42 -18.14 -29.00
N ILE A 450 -2.39 -16.86 -29.37
CA ILE A 450 -2.16 -15.77 -28.42
C ILE A 450 -3.44 -15.50 -27.64
N LYS A 451 -4.58 -15.38 -28.33
CA LYS A 451 -5.88 -15.12 -27.72
C LYS A 451 -6.34 -16.24 -26.81
N PHE A 452 -6.06 -17.49 -27.18
CA PHE A 452 -6.29 -18.64 -26.32
C PHE A 452 -5.47 -18.55 -25.03
N ALA A 453 -4.17 -18.19 -25.14
CA ALA A 453 -3.34 -18.01 -23.96
C ALA A 453 -3.81 -16.84 -23.07
N GLU A 454 -4.23 -15.72 -23.67
CA GLU A 454 -4.84 -14.59 -22.94
C GLU A 454 -6.11 -15.03 -22.20
N MET A 455 -7.02 -15.75 -22.87
CA MET A 455 -8.26 -16.28 -22.27
C MET A 455 -7.97 -17.18 -21.06
N VAL A 456 -6.96 -18.06 -21.17
CA VAL A 456 -6.55 -18.95 -20.08
C VAL A 456 -5.92 -18.16 -18.94
N VAL A 457 -4.98 -17.24 -19.19
CA VAL A 457 -4.38 -16.48 -18.09
C VAL A 457 -5.39 -15.59 -17.38
N THR A 458 -6.32 -14.96 -18.11
CA THR A 458 -7.35 -14.13 -17.47
C THR A 458 -8.35 -14.96 -16.66
N PHE A 459 -8.62 -16.21 -17.03
CA PHE A 459 -9.42 -17.14 -16.20
C PHE A 459 -8.80 -17.30 -14.80
N ILE A 460 -7.48 -17.52 -14.74
CA ILE A 460 -6.75 -17.69 -13.48
C ILE A 460 -6.64 -16.35 -12.77
N GLN A 461 -6.28 -15.25 -13.47
CA GLN A 461 -6.17 -13.90 -12.89
C GLN A 461 -7.49 -13.42 -12.24
N ASP A 462 -8.65 -13.82 -12.76
CA ASP A 462 -9.95 -13.48 -12.20
C ASP A 462 -10.27 -14.21 -10.88
N ILE A 463 -9.58 -15.31 -10.56
CA ILE A 463 -9.72 -15.96 -9.25
C ILE A 463 -9.09 -15.04 -8.19
N PRO A 464 -9.78 -14.69 -7.10
CA PRO A 464 -9.20 -13.88 -6.03
C PRO A 464 -7.91 -14.50 -5.50
N TYR A 465 -6.93 -13.65 -5.20
CA TYR A 465 -5.68 -14.11 -4.58
C TYR A 465 -5.98 -14.60 -3.16
N ALA A 466 -5.41 -15.74 -2.76
CA ALA A 466 -5.44 -16.22 -1.39
C ALA A 466 -4.07 -16.77 -1.02
N ILE A 467 -3.47 -16.27 0.07
CA ILE A 467 -2.19 -16.81 0.54
C ILE A 467 -2.39 -18.26 1.01
N VAL A 468 -1.46 -19.14 0.61
CA VAL A 468 -1.47 -20.55 0.98
C VAL A 468 -0.34 -20.78 1.98
N LEU A 469 -0.66 -21.40 3.12
CA LEU A 469 0.26 -21.43 4.25
C LEU A 469 0.34 -22.82 4.88
N GLU A 470 1.54 -23.19 5.33
CA GLU A 470 1.80 -24.47 6.00
C GLU A 470 1.12 -24.60 7.36
N ASN A 471 0.97 -23.50 8.09
CA ASN A 471 0.28 -23.47 9.37
C ASN A 471 -1.13 -22.87 9.21
N GLY A 472 -1.84 -22.66 10.32
CA GLY A 472 -3.17 -22.05 10.29
C GLY A 472 -3.17 -20.61 9.77
N CYS A 473 -4.36 -20.10 9.45
CA CYS A 473 -4.58 -18.72 9.00
C CYS A 473 -4.56 -17.71 10.16
N ASP A 474 -3.48 -17.69 10.92
CA ASP A 474 -3.32 -16.79 12.06
C ASP A 474 -2.00 -16.01 11.94
N SER A 475 -2.11 -14.68 11.89
CA SER A 475 -0.97 -13.77 11.79
C SER A 475 0.09 -14.00 12.88
N ARG A 476 -0.28 -14.56 14.04
CA ARG A 476 0.63 -14.85 15.16
C ARG A 476 1.56 -16.04 14.89
N LEU A 477 1.23 -16.90 13.91
CA LEU A 477 2.01 -18.10 13.57
C LEU A 477 3.17 -17.81 12.61
N TYR A 478 3.23 -16.60 12.06
CA TYR A 478 4.23 -16.19 11.08
C TYR A 478 5.07 -15.07 11.64
N GLU A 479 6.28 -14.91 11.13
CA GLU A 479 7.16 -13.78 11.49
C GLU A 479 7.26 -12.75 10.37
N ASP A 480 7.07 -13.19 9.12
CA ASP A 480 7.21 -12.34 7.95
C ASP A 480 6.10 -11.29 7.89
N TRP A 481 6.52 -10.08 7.52
CA TRP A 481 5.64 -8.91 7.51
C TRP A 481 4.50 -9.07 6.50
N PHE A 482 4.79 -9.65 5.32
CA PHE A 482 3.78 -9.81 4.28
C PHE A 482 2.62 -10.70 4.74
N THR A 483 2.89 -11.91 5.23
CA THR A 483 1.85 -12.84 5.70
C THR A 483 1.09 -12.27 6.88
N LYS A 484 1.77 -11.64 7.84
CA LYS A 484 1.11 -10.95 8.97
C LYS A 484 0.12 -9.90 8.50
N GLN A 485 0.58 -8.98 7.65
CA GLN A 485 -0.26 -7.90 7.13
C GLN A 485 -1.39 -8.41 6.27
N TYR A 486 -1.12 -9.40 5.41
CA TYR A 486 -2.13 -10.04 4.59
C TYR A 486 -3.25 -10.63 5.45
N LEU A 487 -2.91 -11.43 6.46
CA LEU A 487 -3.89 -12.04 7.35
C LEU A 487 -4.65 -11.00 8.20
N GLN A 488 -3.98 -9.94 8.64
CA GLN A 488 -4.64 -8.86 9.38
C GLN A 488 -5.63 -8.07 8.52
N ASN A 489 -5.24 -7.74 7.28
CA ASN A 489 -6.06 -6.94 6.36
C ASN A 489 -7.23 -7.74 5.77
N ASN A 490 -7.07 -9.05 5.60
CA ASN A 490 -8.08 -9.93 5.01
C ASN A 490 -8.83 -10.79 6.06
N LYS A 491 -8.87 -10.36 7.33
CA LYS A 491 -9.61 -11.05 8.41
C LYS A 491 -9.25 -12.54 8.57
N GLY A 492 -7.99 -12.89 8.33
CA GLY A 492 -7.48 -14.26 8.38
C GLY A 492 -7.91 -15.12 7.18
N GLU A 493 -8.40 -14.54 6.09
CA GLU A 493 -8.74 -15.29 4.89
C GLU A 493 -7.46 -15.85 4.23
N CYS A 494 -7.28 -17.16 4.31
CA CYS A 494 -6.16 -17.88 3.71
C CYS A 494 -6.55 -19.34 3.40
N ASP A 495 -5.65 -20.10 2.77
CA ASP A 495 -5.68 -21.55 2.83
C ASP A 495 -4.57 -22.08 3.74
N GLY A 496 -4.93 -22.43 4.97
CA GLY A 496 -3.98 -22.88 5.99
C GLY A 496 -3.82 -24.39 6.02
N TYR A 497 -2.78 -24.85 6.71
CA TYR A 497 -2.43 -26.27 6.85
C TYR A 497 -2.13 -26.96 5.51
N GLN A 498 -1.63 -26.20 4.53
CA GLN A 498 -1.23 -26.71 3.24
C GLN A 498 0.26 -26.95 3.22
N LYS A 499 0.67 -28.23 3.20
CA LYS A 499 2.07 -28.63 3.13
C LYS A 499 2.80 -27.94 1.97
N PHE A 500 4.03 -27.46 2.23
CA PHE A 500 4.85 -26.64 1.31
C PHE A 500 4.29 -25.25 0.99
N GLY A 501 3.20 -24.82 1.64
CA GLY A 501 2.57 -23.53 1.38
C GLY A 501 2.01 -23.42 -0.04
N ILE A 502 1.59 -24.54 -0.65
CA ILE A 502 1.10 -24.57 -2.03
C ILE A 502 -0.11 -25.50 -2.18
N ASN A 503 -1.05 -25.12 -3.05
CA ASN A 503 -2.10 -26.01 -3.51
C ASN A 503 -1.72 -26.65 -4.85
N THR A 504 -2.06 -27.92 -5.01
CA THR A 504 -1.96 -28.62 -6.29
C THR A 504 -2.93 -28.03 -7.33
N PRO A 505 -2.69 -28.24 -8.65
CA PRO A 505 -3.63 -27.82 -9.69
C PRO A 505 -5.09 -28.25 -9.42
N VAL A 506 -5.31 -29.49 -8.96
CA VAL A 506 -6.64 -30.04 -8.65
C VAL A 506 -7.24 -29.38 -7.40
N GLU A 507 -6.46 -29.19 -6.34
CA GLU A 507 -6.91 -28.51 -5.11
C GLU A 507 -7.31 -27.07 -5.42
N PHE A 508 -6.49 -26.33 -6.16
CA PHE A 508 -6.75 -24.93 -6.49
C PHE A 508 -8.03 -24.76 -7.31
N LEU A 509 -8.24 -25.61 -8.32
CA LEU A 509 -9.47 -25.61 -9.12
C LEU A 509 -10.72 -25.97 -8.29
N THR A 510 -10.53 -26.65 -7.16
CA THR A 510 -11.60 -27.07 -6.26
C THR A 510 -11.93 -25.98 -5.24
N ASN A 511 -10.93 -25.45 -4.53
CA ASN A 511 -11.12 -24.50 -3.42
C ASN A 511 -11.07 -23.03 -3.86
N LEU A 512 -10.51 -22.74 -5.04
CA LEU A 512 -10.26 -21.39 -5.57
C LEU A 512 -9.39 -20.51 -4.66
N LYS A 513 -8.54 -21.12 -3.85
CA LYS A 513 -7.56 -20.45 -3.01
C LYS A 513 -6.15 -20.72 -3.54
N GLY A 514 -5.47 -19.70 -4.01
CA GLY A 514 -4.16 -19.85 -4.61
C GLY A 514 -3.38 -18.56 -4.62
N ASP A 515 -2.11 -18.70 -4.26
CA ASP A 515 -1.09 -17.67 -4.26
C ASP A 515 -0.28 -17.69 -5.58
N CYS A 516 0.85 -16.98 -5.62
CA CYS A 516 1.68 -16.87 -6.81
C CYS A 516 2.21 -18.23 -7.31
N ASP A 517 2.60 -19.11 -6.40
CA ASP A 517 3.11 -20.44 -6.70
C ASP A 517 2.02 -21.35 -7.26
N THR A 518 0.90 -21.41 -6.56
CA THR A 518 -0.28 -22.22 -6.93
C THR A 518 -0.80 -21.85 -8.33
N ARG A 519 -0.93 -20.54 -8.60
CA ARG A 519 -1.45 -20.03 -9.89
C ARG A 519 -0.50 -20.33 -11.05
N SER A 520 0.80 -20.08 -10.85
CA SER A 520 1.82 -20.32 -11.86
C SER A 520 1.97 -21.81 -12.17
N LEU A 521 1.83 -22.67 -11.15
CA LEU A 521 1.83 -24.12 -11.32
C LEU A 521 0.64 -24.62 -12.15
N LEU A 522 -0.58 -24.14 -11.87
CA LEU A 522 -1.76 -24.49 -12.65
C LEU A 522 -1.62 -24.02 -14.11
N LEU A 523 -1.18 -22.77 -14.32
CA LEU A 523 -0.95 -22.22 -15.65
C LEU A 523 0.09 -23.03 -16.44
N TYR A 524 1.20 -23.38 -15.80
CA TYR A 524 2.21 -24.23 -16.41
C TYR A 524 1.65 -25.61 -16.78
N THR A 525 0.81 -26.20 -15.92
CA THR A 525 0.14 -27.48 -16.17
C THR A 525 -0.75 -27.41 -17.41
N ILE A 526 -1.62 -26.39 -17.49
CA ILE A 526 -2.53 -26.16 -18.63
C ILE A 526 -1.75 -25.91 -19.92
N PHE A 527 -0.78 -24.99 -19.90
CA PHE A 527 -0.02 -24.64 -21.10
C PHE A 527 0.87 -25.78 -21.59
N SER A 528 1.39 -26.62 -20.68
CA SER A 528 2.09 -27.85 -21.06
C SER A 528 1.16 -28.82 -21.78
N HIS A 529 -0.09 -28.98 -21.33
CA HIS A 529 -1.10 -29.81 -22.01
C HIS A 529 -1.36 -29.35 -23.45
N TYR A 530 -1.50 -28.03 -23.65
CA TYR A 530 -1.68 -27.43 -24.99
C TYR A 530 -0.37 -27.22 -25.77
N ASN A 531 0.72 -27.86 -25.37
CA ASN A 531 2.00 -27.86 -26.07
C ASN A 531 2.60 -26.45 -26.29
N TYR A 532 2.30 -25.49 -25.41
CA TYR A 532 2.99 -24.21 -25.33
C TYR A 532 4.40 -24.41 -24.75
N ASP A 533 5.34 -23.62 -25.25
CA ASP A 533 6.69 -23.53 -24.69
C ASP A 533 6.65 -22.50 -23.55
N VAL A 534 6.59 -23.00 -22.33
CA VAL A 534 6.31 -22.23 -21.12
C VAL A 534 7.29 -22.63 -20.02
N VAL A 535 7.62 -21.68 -19.16
CA VAL A 535 8.45 -21.85 -17.97
C VAL A 535 7.74 -21.29 -16.74
N VAL A 536 8.00 -21.88 -15.58
CA VAL A 536 7.75 -21.23 -14.29
C VAL A 536 9.01 -20.48 -13.92
N LEU A 537 8.87 -19.18 -13.68
CA LEU A 537 9.93 -18.32 -13.18
C LEU A 537 9.69 -18.08 -11.70
N SER A 538 10.61 -18.53 -10.85
CA SER A 538 10.57 -18.27 -9.41
C SER A 538 11.69 -17.31 -9.04
N SER A 539 11.46 -16.55 -7.98
CA SER A 539 12.48 -15.70 -7.40
C SER A 539 12.41 -15.78 -5.89
N GLU A 540 13.48 -16.30 -5.28
CA GLU A 540 13.60 -16.27 -3.82
C GLU A 540 13.80 -14.82 -3.36
N PHE A 541 14.55 -14.03 -4.13
CA PHE A 541 14.73 -12.61 -3.83
C PHE A 541 13.38 -11.91 -3.83
N TYR A 542 12.50 -12.17 -4.80
CA TYR A 542 11.16 -11.60 -4.84
C TYR A 542 10.13 -12.39 -4.02
N SER A 543 10.44 -13.52 -3.40
CA SER A 543 9.42 -14.41 -2.79
C SER A 543 8.15 -14.55 -3.67
N HIS A 544 8.34 -14.69 -4.99
CA HIS A 544 7.27 -14.57 -5.97
C HIS A 544 7.49 -15.53 -7.14
N SER A 545 6.39 -15.92 -7.78
CA SER A 545 6.38 -16.88 -8.87
C SER A 545 5.43 -16.43 -9.97
N ILE A 546 5.93 -16.44 -11.20
CA ILE A 546 5.19 -16.06 -12.41
C ILE A 546 5.46 -17.08 -13.52
N ILE A 547 4.80 -16.93 -14.67
CA ILE A 547 5.14 -17.72 -15.86
C ILE A 547 5.93 -16.89 -16.87
N GLY A 548 6.71 -17.58 -17.69
CA GLY A 548 7.28 -17.03 -18.92
C GLY A 548 6.82 -17.86 -20.11
N ILE A 549 6.35 -17.23 -21.18
CA ILE A 549 5.81 -17.94 -22.35
C ILE A 549 6.52 -17.53 -23.64
N ASN A 550 6.92 -18.50 -24.46
CA ASN A 550 7.58 -18.26 -25.74
C ASN A 550 6.54 -18.09 -26.84
N LEU A 551 5.97 -16.87 -26.89
CA LEU A 551 5.05 -16.39 -27.91
C LEU A 551 5.60 -15.09 -28.50
N PRO A 552 5.22 -14.72 -29.74
CA PRO A 552 5.68 -13.50 -30.40
C PRO A 552 4.95 -12.27 -29.84
N LEU A 553 5.13 -12.01 -28.54
CA LEU A 553 4.56 -10.89 -27.79
C LEU A 553 5.67 -9.89 -27.42
N ASN A 554 5.27 -8.63 -27.20
CA ASN A 554 6.17 -7.56 -26.79
C ASN A 554 6.20 -7.39 -25.28
N GLY A 555 7.27 -6.76 -24.76
CA GLY A 555 7.42 -6.39 -23.35
C GLY A 555 8.66 -7.01 -22.71
N THR A 556 8.63 -7.18 -21.39
CA THR A 556 9.72 -7.77 -20.60
C THR A 556 9.90 -9.25 -20.93
N VAL A 557 11.13 -9.64 -21.27
CA VAL A 557 11.48 -10.98 -21.72
C VAL A 557 12.59 -11.56 -20.84
N TYR A 558 12.39 -12.79 -20.38
CA TYR A 558 13.43 -13.63 -19.82
C TYR A 558 14.08 -14.45 -20.95
N ALA A 559 15.33 -14.17 -21.28
CA ALA A 559 16.07 -14.86 -22.33
C ALA A 559 16.77 -16.10 -21.77
N TYR A 560 16.55 -17.27 -22.37
CA TYR A 560 17.18 -18.52 -21.95
C TYR A 560 17.38 -19.46 -23.13
N ASN A 561 18.60 -19.97 -23.33
CA ASN A 561 18.97 -20.89 -24.42
C ASN A 561 18.40 -20.48 -25.80
N GLN A 562 18.65 -19.23 -26.20
CA GLN A 562 18.18 -18.62 -27.47
C GLN A 562 16.65 -18.49 -27.61
N LYS A 563 15.89 -18.89 -26.59
CA LYS A 563 14.43 -18.68 -26.52
C LYS A 563 14.13 -17.39 -25.77
N ARG A 564 13.00 -16.79 -26.12
CA ARG A 564 12.49 -15.55 -25.55
C ARG A 564 11.19 -15.85 -24.81
N TYR A 565 11.25 -15.88 -23.48
CA TYR A 565 10.07 -16.09 -22.65
C TYR A 565 9.51 -14.75 -22.20
N VAL A 566 8.37 -14.34 -22.75
CA VAL A 566 7.67 -13.12 -22.32
C VAL A 566 7.12 -13.38 -20.93
N MET A 567 7.57 -12.58 -19.95
CA MET A 567 7.18 -12.75 -18.55
C MET A 567 5.73 -12.32 -18.35
N TRP A 568 4.98 -13.03 -17.50
CA TRP A 568 3.56 -12.79 -17.32
C TRP A 568 3.16 -12.93 -15.86
N GLU A 569 2.83 -11.79 -15.24
CA GLU A 569 2.31 -11.72 -13.87
C GLU A 569 0.92 -12.37 -13.78
N THR A 570 0.73 -13.28 -12.82
CA THR A 570 -0.46 -14.14 -12.72
C THR A 570 -1.34 -13.82 -11.50
N THR A 571 -0.83 -13.05 -10.54
CA THR A 571 -1.53 -12.68 -9.31
C THR A 571 -2.37 -11.42 -9.46
N THR A 572 -1.92 -10.47 -10.29
CA THR A 572 -2.60 -9.19 -10.48
C THR A 572 -3.63 -9.30 -11.60
N PRO A 573 -4.90 -8.92 -11.37
CA PRO A 573 -5.91 -8.90 -12.42
C PRO A 573 -5.50 -7.98 -13.57
N ASN A 574 -5.81 -8.38 -14.79
CA ASN A 574 -5.56 -7.58 -16.00
C ASN A 574 -4.06 -7.29 -16.24
N ALA A 575 -3.15 -8.02 -15.59
CA ALA A 575 -1.72 -7.91 -15.85
C ALA A 575 -1.39 -8.56 -17.20
N LYS A 576 -1.16 -7.72 -18.21
CA LYS A 576 -0.89 -8.16 -19.60
C LYS A 576 0.50 -8.79 -19.72
N PRO A 577 0.71 -9.72 -20.66
CA PRO A 577 2.01 -10.32 -20.90
C PRO A 577 3.06 -9.24 -21.21
N GLY A 578 4.26 -9.43 -20.68
CA GLY A 578 5.40 -8.53 -20.87
C GLY A 578 5.29 -7.21 -20.08
N ARG A 579 4.24 -6.99 -19.29
CA ARG A 579 4.12 -5.84 -18.39
C ARG A 579 4.46 -6.25 -16.96
N ILE A 580 5.74 -6.18 -16.63
CA ILE A 580 6.25 -6.54 -15.31
C ILE A 580 6.47 -5.25 -14.50
N PRO A 581 5.90 -5.14 -13.28
CA PRO A 581 6.12 -4.00 -12.41
C PRO A 581 7.61 -3.77 -12.12
N ASN A 582 8.03 -2.51 -11.99
CA ASN A 582 9.44 -2.15 -11.78
C ASN A 582 10.02 -2.80 -10.51
N GLU A 583 9.16 -3.03 -9.51
CA GLU A 583 9.42 -3.74 -8.26
C GLU A 583 10.06 -5.12 -8.47
N ILE A 584 9.65 -5.82 -9.53
CA ILE A 584 10.05 -7.20 -9.83
C ILE A 584 10.71 -7.34 -11.22
N ALA A 585 11.11 -6.23 -11.84
CA ALA A 585 11.62 -6.20 -13.21
C ALA A 585 13.11 -6.61 -13.36
N ASN A 586 13.88 -6.70 -12.26
CA ASN A 586 15.29 -7.09 -12.36
C ASN A 586 15.42 -8.59 -12.65
N LEU A 587 15.74 -8.90 -13.91
CA LEU A 587 15.83 -10.27 -14.43
C LEU A 587 16.88 -11.15 -13.72
N ASN A 588 17.92 -10.54 -13.13
CA ASN A 588 18.98 -11.29 -12.43
C ASN A 588 18.49 -11.98 -11.15
N ASN A 589 17.35 -11.56 -10.63
CA ASN A 589 16.74 -12.13 -9.43
C ASN A 589 15.78 -13.28 -9.75
N TRP A 590 15.55 -13.59 -11.03
CA TRP A 590 14.66 -14.65 -11.49
C TRP A 590 15.45 -15.88 -11.93
N ARG A 591 14.85 -17.06 -11.76
CA ARG A 591 15.36 -18.32 -12.30
C ARG A 591 14.21 -19.16 -12.85
N ILE A 592 14.55 -20.11 -13.70
CA ILE A 592 13.60 -21.12 -14.17
C ILE A 592 13.52 -22.23 -13.13
N SER A 593 12.29 -22.56 -12.70
CA SER A 593 12.00 -23.66 -11.78
C SER A 593 11.38 -24.85 -12.51
N LEU A 594 10.57 -24.61 -13.54
CA LEU A 594 10.03 -25.62 -14.45
C LEU A 594 10.11 -25.17 -15.90
N LYS A 595 10.25 -26.11 -16.82
CA LYS A 595 10.33 -25.87 -18.27
C LYS A 595 9.65 -26.99 -19.04
N SER A 596 8.74 -26.65 -19.96
CA SER A 596 7.99 -27.65 -20.72
C SER A 596 8.77 -28.27 -21.88
N LYS A 597 9.77 -27.56 -22.43
CA LYS A 597 10.60 -27.95 -23.57
C LYS A 597 12.02 -27.42 -23.50
#